data_AF-E1YGG9-F1
#
_entry.id   AF-E1YGG9-F1
#
_cell.length_a   1.000
_cell.length_b   1.000
_cell.length_c   1.000
_cell.angle_alpha   90.00
_cell.angle_beta   90.00
_cell.angle_gamma   90.00
#
_symmetry.space_group_name_H-M   'P 1'
#
loop_
_entity.id
_entity.type
_entity.pdbx_description
1 polymer ?
#
loop_
_entity_poly.entity_id
_entity_poly.type
_entity_poly.pdbx_seq_one_letter_code
_entity_poly.pdbx_strand_id
1 'polypeptide(L)' 'MFGIGMQELIIILVIVLIIFGAGKLPEIGAGLGKAIKNFKTATSESEKKEHDKIDEDKKS' A
#
# COMPACT_ATOMS: atom_id res chain seq x y z
N MET A 1 -29.82 -11.68 4.00
CA MET A 1 -28.83 -12.01 5.04
C MET A 1 -27.85 -10.85 5.09
N PHE A 2 -27.96 -10.02 6.14
CA PHE A 2 -27.24 -8.76 6.29
C PHE A 2 -25.73 -9.06 6.41
N GLY A 3 -24.96 -8.64 5.41
CA GLY A 3 -23.50 -8.65 5.49
C GLY A 3 -23.02 -7.70 6.58
N ILE A 4 -21.78 -7.88 7.03
CA ILE A 4 -21.13 -6.99 7.98
C ILE A 4 -21.27 -5.55 7.46
N GLY A 5 -22.09 -4.75 8.14
CA GLY A 5 -22.30 -3.36 7.81
C GLY A 5 -21.15 -2.49 8.30
N MET A 6 -21.20 -1.22 7.90
CA MET A 6 -20.22 -0.22 8.35
C MET A 6 -20.18 -0.12 9.89
N GLN A 7 -21.32 -0.34 10.54
CA GLN A 7 -21.48 -0.22 11.98
C GLN A 7 -20.78 -1.37 12.73
N GLU A 8 -20.90 -2.62 12.25
CA GLU A 8 -20.15 -3.76 12.80
C GLU A 8 -18.64 -3.61 12.57
N LEU A 9 -18.22 -3.12 11.40
CA LEU A 9 -16.79 -2.85 11.14
C LEU A 9 -16.22 -1.81 12.11
N ILE A 10 -16.95 -0.75 12.41
CA ILE A 10 -16.52 0.26 13.39
C ILE A 10 -16.38 -0.35 14.79
N ILE A 11 -17.32 -1.20 15.22
CA ILE A 11 -17.23 -1.86 16.52
C ILE A 11 -15.99 -2.76 16.59
N ILE A 12 -15.72 -3.55 15.55
CA ILE A 12 -14.53 -4.39 15.47
C ILE A 12 -13.27 -3.54 15.50
N LEU A 13 -13.24 -2.43 14.74
CA LEU A 13 -12.12 -1.49 14.73
C LEU A 13 -11.85 -0.95 16.14
N VAL A 14 -12.87 -0.53 16.88
CA VAL A 14 -12.73 -0.03 18.25
C VAL A 14 -12.15 -1.10 19.17
N ILE A 15 -12.61 -2.35 19.09
CA ILE A 15 -12.07 -3.46 19.89
C ILE A 15 -10.58 -3.67 19.58
N VAL A 16 -10.21 -3.70 18.29
CA VAL A 16 -8.81 -3.81 17.85
C VAL A 16 -7.98 -2.63 18.38
N LEU A 17 -8.50 -1.41 18.31
CA LEU A 17 -7.82 -0.23 18.84
C LEU A 17 -7.63 -0.26 20.35
N ILE A 18 -8.53 -0.88 21.11
CA ILE A 18 -8.36 -1.06 22.56
C ILE A 18 -7.25 -2.08 22.85
N ILE A 19 -7.20 -3.19 22.12
CA ILE A 19 -6.20 -4.25 22.31
C ILE A 19 -4.79 -3.78 21.90
N PHE A 20 -4.67 -3.18 20.71
CA PHE A 20 -3.39 -2.79 20.14
C PHE A 20 -2.97 -1.36 20.49
N GLY A 21 -3.92 -0.51 20.88
CA GLY A 21 -3.72 0.92 21.12
C GLY A 21 -3.87 1.78 19.85
N ALA A 22 -4.44 2.98 20.01
CA ALA A 22 -4.66 3.93 18.91
C ALA A 22 -3.38 4.37 18.17
N GLY A 23 -2.22 4.30 18.83
CA GLY A 23 -0.93 4.66 18.25
C GLY A 23 -0.30 3.58 17.36
N LYS A 24 -0.69 2.30 17.50
CA LYS A 24 -0.03 1.21 16.77
C LYS A 24 -0.49 1.06 15.32
N LEU A 25 -1.76 1.35 15.05
CA LEU A 25 -2.27 1.38 13.68
C LEU A 25 -1.51 2.35 12.76
N PRO A 26 -1.33 3.64 13.12
CA PRO A 26 -0.57 4.58 12.29
C PRO A 26 0.93 4.26 12.23
N GLU A 27 1.51 3.69 13.29
CA GLU A 27 2.91 3.22 13.32
C GLU A 27 3.15 2.12 12.26
N ILE A 28 2.29 1.10 12.24
CA ILE A 28 2.34 0.02 11.25
C ILE A 28 2.01 0.55 9.84
N GLY A 29 0.99 1.41 9.72
CA GLY A 29 0.59 2.02 8.46
C GLY A 29 1.71 2.87 7.83
N ALA A 30 2.47 3.61 8.62
CA ALA A 30 3.61 4.38 8.15
C ALA A 30 4.74 3.48 7.61
N GLY A 31 5.02 2.36 8.29
CA GLY A 31 5.99 1.36 7.84
C GLY A 31 5.57 0.70 6.52
N LEU A 32 4.33 0.21 6.45
CA LEU A 32 3.77 -0.40 5.24
C LEU A 32 3.67 0.60 4.08
N GLY A 33 3.28 1.84 4.35
CA GLY A 33 3.20 2.90 3.34
C GLY A 33 4.55 3.23 2.71
N LYS A 34 5.62 3.28 3.52
CA LYS A 34 6.99 3.45 3.00
C LYS A 34 7.42 2.25 2.14
N ALA A 35 7.11 1.03 2.58
CA ALA A 35 7.43 -0.18 1.82
C ALA A 35 6.71 -0.21 0.46
N ILE A 36 5.40 0.06 0.44
CA ILE A 36 4.60 0.12 -0.79
C ILE A 36 5.11 1.23 -1.73
N LYS A 37 5.44 2.41 -1.18
CA LYS A 37 6.00 3.52 -1.97
C LYS A 37 7.31 3.12 -2.63
N ASN A 38 8.24 2.55 -1.86
CA ASN A 38 9.54 2.12 -2.38
C ASN A 38 9.40 1.00 -3.42
N PHE A 39 8.51 0.03 -3.18
CA PHE A 39 8.21 -1.04 -4.12
C PHE A 39 7.66 -0.48 -5.44
N LYS A 40 6.68 0.43 -5.37
CA LYS A 40 6.11 1.09 -6.55
C LYS A 40 7.17 1.88 -7.32
N THR A 41 8.03 2.63 -6.63
CA THR A 41 9.10 3.39 -7.28
C THR A 41 10.10 2.46 -7.99
N ALA A 42 10.55 1.38 -7.34
CA ALA A 42 11.49 0.43 -7.93
C ALA A 42 10.90 -0.29 -9.16
N THR A 43 9.64 -0.70 -9.09
CA THR A 43 8.92 -1.28 -10.24
C THR A 43 8.80 -0.28 -11.38
N SER A 44 8.31 0.94 -11.12
CA SER A 44 8.14 1.95 -12.17
C SER A 44 9.46 2.43 -12.79
N GLU A 45 10.55 2.48 -12.02
CA GLU A 45 11.88 2.81 -12.55
C GLU A 45 12.45 1.69 -13.42
N SER A 46 12.12 0.43 -13.11
CA SER A 46 12.48 -0.74 -13.93
C SER A 46 11.72 -0.74 -15.25
N GLU A 47 10.40 -0.49 -15.21
CA GLU A 47 9.57 -0.35 -16.41
C GLU A 47 10.03 0.79 -17.31
N LYS A 48 10.42 1.94 -16.72
CA LYS A 48 10.91 3.10 -17.46
C LYS A 48 12.28 2.86 -18.11
N LYS A 49 13.17 2.10 -17.46
CA LYS A 49 14.48 1.71 -18.02
C LYS A 49 14.36 0.68 -19.14
N GLU A 50 13.31 -0.13 -19.14
CA GLU A 50 13.05 -1.09 -20.22
C GLU A 50 12.47 -0.39 -21.45
N HIS A 51 11.57 0.59 -21.26
CA HIS A 51 11.02 1.39 -22.36
C HIS A 51 12.06 2.26 -23.08
N ASP A 52 12.98 2.90 -22.35
CA ASP A 52 14.04 3.75 -22.94
C ASP A 52 15.00 2.95 -23.84
N LYS A 53 15.25 1.67 -23.51
CA LYS A 53 16.13 0.78 -24.30
C LYS A 53 15.48 0.35 -25.63
N ILE A 54 14.15 0.20 -25.66
CA ILE A 54 13.43 -0.28 -26.84
C ILE A 54 13.30 0.82 -27.92
N ASP A 55 13.32 2.09 -27.49
CA ASP A 55 13.24 3.25 -28.40
C ASP A 55 14.60 3.63 -29.03
N GLU A 56 15.74 3.26 -28.43
CA GLU A 56 17.08 3.44 -29.03
C GLU A 56 17.40 2.40 -30.12
N ASP A 57 16.96 1.15 -29.97
CA ASP A 57 17.20 0.08 -30.97
C ASP A 57 16.35 0.23 -32.24
N LYS A 58 15.23 0.97 -32.20
CA LYS A 58 14.38 1.22 -33.39
C LYS A 58 14.82 2.43 -34.23
N LYS A 59 15.78 3.21 -33.77
CA LYS A 59 16.26 4.43 -34.43
C LYS A 59 17.64 4.26 -35.09
N SER A 60 18.27 3.10 -34.93
CA SER A 60 19.54 2.72 -35.58
C SER A 60 19.33 1.85 -36.81
#